data_AF-A0A8R7VD86-F1
#
_entry.id   AF-A0A8R7VD86-F1
#
_cell.length_a   1.000
_cell.length_b   1.000
_cell.length_c   1.000
_cell.angle_alpha   90.00
_cell.angle_beta   90.00
_cell.angle_gamma   90.00
#
_symmetry.space_group_name_H-M   'P 1'
#
loop_
_entity.id
_entity.type
_entity.pdbx_description
1 polymer ?
#
loop_
_entity_poly.entity_id
_entity_poly.type
_entity_poly.pdbx_seq_one_letter_code
_entity_poly.pdbx_strand_id
1 'polypeptide(L)'
;MTGKSKAISNVPIHLSIYSPHVVNLTLIDLPGLTKVAVEGQPESIVQDIENMVRTYVDKPNSIILAISPANQDIATSDAIKLAKEVDPTGERTFGVVTKLDLMDKGTNAIDVLEGRSYRLQHPWVGIVNRSQADINKNVDMLAARRKEQEYFQSSPDYGHLAHKMGAEYLAKLLSQHLEAVIKAKIPSIISMINKTVDEIEAELDRLGRPIGGDAGAQLYTILDMCRAFDRVFKEHLDGG
;
A
#
# COMPACT_ATOMS: atom_id res chain seq x y z
N MET A 1 -24.45 3.66 -10.37
CA MET A 1 -24.99 2.48 -11.09
C MET A 1 -23.82 1.84 -11.82
N THR A 2 -23.36 0.67 -11.36
CA THR A 2 -22.46 -0.19 -12.13
C THR A 2 -23.24 -0.74 -13.33
N GLY A 3 -22.56 -0.91 -14.48
CA GLY A 3 -23.18 -1.27 -15.74
C GLY A 3 -24.02 -2.54 -15.68
N LYS A 4 -25.01 -2.67 -16.58
CA LYS A 4 -25.94 -3.81 -16.66
C LYS A 4 -25.26 -5.18 -16.90
N SER A 5 -23.95 -5.21 -17.16
CA SER A 5 -23.13 -6.42 -17.26
C SER A 5 -22.26 -6.59 -16.01
N LYS A 6 -22.10 -7.82 -15.52
CA LYS A 6 -21.18 -8.18 -14.41
C LYS A 6 -19.69 -8.06 -14.80
N ALA A 7 -19.36 -7.15 -15.72
CA ALA A 7 -18.02 -6.95 -16.24
C ALA A 7 -17.16 -6.15 -15.23
N ILE A 8 -15.89 -6.48 -15.16
CA ILE A 8 -14.91 -5.81 -14.30
C ILE A 8 -14.22 -4.71 -15.11
N SER A 9 -14.06 -3.54 -14.50
CA SER A 9 -13.39 -2.39 -15.10
C SER A 9 -12.06 -2.15 -14.40
N ASN A 10 -11.00 -1.92 -15.18
CA ASN A 10 -9.68 -1.58 -14.66
C ASN A 10 -9.56 -0.09 -14.29
N VAL A 11 -10.63 0.69 -14.45
CA VAL A 11 -10.67 2.11 -14.11
C VAL A 11 -10.94 2.25 -12.60
N PRO A 12 -9.99 2.77 -11.80
CA PRO A 12 -10.18 2.93 -10.37
C PRO A 12 -11.18 4.05 -10.06
N ILE A 13 -11.89 3.90 -8.93
CA ILE A 13 -12.71 4.97 -8.36
C ILE A 13 -11.89 5.64 -7.27
N HIS A 14 -11.62 6.95 -7.44
CA HIS A 14 -10.92 7.75 -6.45
C HIS A 14 -11.91 8.37 -5.47
N LEU A 15 -11.74 8.07 -4.17
CA LEU A 15 -12.50 8.65 -3.08
C LEU A 15 -11.55 9.32 -2.10
N SER A 16 -11.71 10.63 -1.89
CA SER A 16 -10.97 11.39 -0.88
C SER A 16 -11.88 11.69 0.30
N ILE A 17 -11.51 11.21 1.48
CA ILE A 17 -12.23 11.44 2.74
C ILE A 17 -11.38 12.35 3.61
N TYR A 18 -11.97 13.45 4.09
CA TYR A 18 -11.33 14.41 4.97
C TYR A 18 -11.95 14.35 6.36
N SER A 19 -11.13 14.16 7.38
CA SER A 19 -11.56 14.19 8.78
C SER A 19 -10.37 14.57 9.68
N PRO A 20 -10.59 15.37 10.75
CA PRO A 20 -9.54 15.65 11.72
C PRO A 20 -9.16 14.43 12.59
N HIS A 21 -9.92 13.33 12.47
CA HIS A 21 -9.74 12.11 13.26
C HIS A 21 -9.14 10.93 12.47
N VAL A 22 -8.70 11.15 11.22
CA VAL A 22 -8.10 10.10 10.38
C VAL A 22 -6.69 10.50 9.97
N VAL A 23 -5.83 9.50 9.80
CA VAL A 23 -4.49 9.70 9.26
C VAL A 23 -4.52 9.76 7.73
N ASN A 24 -3.53 10.42 7.13
CA ASN A 24 -3.35 10.41 5.68
C ASN A 24 -2.91 9.00 5.24
N LEU A 25 -3.89 8.20 4.80
CA LEU A 25 -3.69 6.82 4.35
C LEU A 25 -4.38 6.62 3.01
N THR A 26 -3.68 6.00 2.07
CA THR A 26 -4.28 5.50 0.84
C THR A 26 -4.67 4.05 1.05
N LEU A 27 -5.97 3.77 1.06
CA LEU A 27 -6.50 2.41 1.03
C LEU A 27 -6.95 2.09 -0.40
N ILE A 28 -6.62 0.89 -0.86
CA ILE A 28 -7.02 0.40 -2.17
C ILE A 28 -7.86 -0.85 -1.91
N ASP A 29 -9.16 -0.74 -2.22
CA ASP A 29 -10.07 -1.89 -2.19
C ASP A 29 -10.01 -2.58 -3.55
N LEU A 30 -9.66 -3.86 -3.54
CA LEU A 30 -9.44 -4.65 -4.74
C LEU A 30 -10.56 -5.68 -4.89
N PRO A 31 -10.93 -6.07 -6.14
CA PRO A 31 -11.92 -7.11 -6.35
C PRO A 31 -11.52 -8.42 -5.65
N GLY A 32 -12.50 -9.11 -5.08
CA GLY A 32 -12.27 -10.43 -4.48
C GLY A 32 -11.79 -11.44 -5.53
N LEU A 33 -10.77 -12.23 -5.17
CA LEU A 33 -10.27 -13.32 -6.02
C LEU A 33 -11.38 -14.36 -6.19
N THR A 34 -11.82 -14.61 -7.43
CA THR A 34 -12.83 -15.63 -7.75
C THR A 34 -12.16 -16.82 -8.45
N LYS A 35 -12.64 -18.04 -8.20
CA LYS A 35 -12.10 -19.27 -8.83
C LYS A 35 -12.85 -19.67 -10.11
N VAL A 36 -14.02 -19.09 -10.34
CA VAL A 36 -14.91 -19.44 -11.45
C VAL A 36 -15.53 -18.19 -12.06
N ALA A 37 -15.63 -18.17 -13.38
CA ALA A 37 -16.41 -17.17 -14.10
C ALA A 37 -17.91 -17.45 -13.84
N VAL A 38 -18.66 -16.42 -13.47
CA VAL A 38 -20.13 -16.55 -13.41
C VAL A 38 -20.74 -16.34 -14.79
N GLU A 39 -21.94 -16.86 -14.99
CA GLU A 39 -22.67 -16.75 -16.27
C GLU A 39 -22.74 -15.29 -16.76
N GLY A 40 -22.28 -15.06 -17.99
CA GLY A 40 -22.16 -13.73 -18.60
C GLY A 40 -20.81 -13.02 -18.42
N GLN A 41 -19.82 -13.64 -17.78
CA GLN A 41 -18.44 -13.15 -17.73
C GLN A 41 -17.53 -13.91 -18.70
N PRO A 42 -16.46 -13.27 -19.21
CA PRO A 42 -15.46 -13.96 -20.02
C PRO A 42 -14.69 -15.01 -19.18
N GLU A 43 -14.22 -16.08 -19.80
CA GLU A 43 -13.39 -17.09 -19.13
C GLU A 43 -12.08 -16.51 -18.56
N SER A 44 -11.58 -15.42 -19.16
CA SER A 44 -10.37 -14.70 -18.71
C SER A 44 -10.56 -13.92 -17.40
N ILE A 45 -11.80 -13.75 -16.91
CA ILE A 45 -12.11 -12.83 -15.81
C ILE A 45 -11.29 -13.09 -14.55
N VAL A 46 -11.01 -14.36 -14.26
CA VAL A 46 -10.21 -14.78 -13.11
C VAL A 46 -8.79 -14.25 -13.24
N GLN A 47 -8.18 -14.43 -14.42
CA GLN A 47 -6.83 -13.93 -14.71
C GLN A 47 -6.79 -12.39 -14.74
N ASP A 48 -7.84 -11.76 -15.28
CA ASP A 48 -7.94 -10.29 -15.35
C ASP A 48 -8.01 -9.66 -13.95
N ILE A 49 -8.78 -10.26 -13.04
CA ILE A 49 -8.81 -9.87 -11.62
C ILE A 49 -7.43 -10.04 -11.00
N GLU A 50 -6.80 -11.20 -11.18
CA GLU A 50 -5.50 -11.46 -10.56
C GLU A 50 -4.43 -10.47 -11.04
N ASN A 51 -4.38 -10.21 -12.35
CA ASN A 51 -3.47 -9.23 -12.95
C ASN A 51 -3.73 -7.81 -12.40
N MET A 52 -5.00 -7.43 -12.23
CA MET A 52 -5.38 -6.16 -11.62
C MET A 52 -4.85 -6.07 -10.18
N VAL A 53 -5.08 -7.10 -9.37
CA VAL A 53 -4.62 -7.14 -7.97
C VAL A 53 -3.09 -7.02 -7.91
N ARG A 54 -2.37 -7.80 -8.73
CA ARG A 54 -0.89 -7.79 -8.84
C ARG A 54 -0.33 -6.40 -9.14
N THR A 55 -0.99 -5.63 -10.00
CA THR A 55 -0.59 -4.24 -10.32
C THR A 55 -0.48 -3.34 -9.08
N TYR A 56 -1.20 -3.67 -8.00
CA TYR A 56 -1.11 -2.97 -6.73
C TYR A 56 -0.21 -3.66 -5.72
N VAL A 57 -0.31 -4.98 -5.56
CA VAL A 57 0.41 -5.72 -4.50
C VAL A 57 1.88 -6.01 -4.82
N ASP A 58 2.29 -6.00 -6.09
CA ASP A 58 3.70 -6.20 -6.49
C ASP A 58 4.59 -5.01 -6.10
N LYS A 59 3.99 -3.85 -5.80
CA LYS A 59 4.74 -2.66 -5.41
C LYS A 59 5.37 -2.87 -4.02
N PRO A 60 6.71 -2.76 -3.87
CA PRO A 60 7.38 -3.04 -2.61
C PRO A 60 6.98 -2.08 -1.48
N ASN A 61 6.58 -0.85 -1.84
CA ASN A 61 6.08 0.16 -0.90
C ASN A 61 4.56 0.05 -0.71
N SER A 62 4.06 -1.14 -0.40
CA SER A 62 2.64 -1.36 -0.09
C SER A 62 2.48 -2.37 1.04
N ILE A 63 1.49 -2.15 1.89
CA ILE A 63 1.09 -3.10 2.94
C ILE A 63 0.02 -4.01 2.36
N ILE A 64 0.19 -5.32 2.51
CA ILE A 64 -0.77 -6.33 2.09
C ILE A 64 -1.60 -6.74 3.30
N LEU A 65 -2.91 -6.51 3.24
CA LEU A 65 -3.88 -7.03 4.21
C LEU A 65 -4.50 -8.31 3.63
N ALA A 66 -3.99 -9.47 4.06
CA ALA A 66 -4.52 -10.76 3.65
C ALA A 66 -5.73 -11.12 4.52
N ILE A 67 -6.92 -10.71 4.06
CA ILE A 67 -8.18 -10.91 4.77
C ILE A 67 -8.74 -12.29 4.44
N SER A 68 -9.03 -13.09 5.46
CA SER A 68 -9.68 -14.40 5.31
C SER A 68 -10.83 -14.55 6.31
N PRO A 69 -11.96 -15.15 5.92
CA PRO A 69 -13.05 -15.39 6.86
C PRO A 69 -12.74 -16.60 7.75
N ALA A 70 -13.14 -16.55 9.02
CA ALA A 70 -12.85 -17.56 10.03
C ALA A 70 -13.53 -18.91 9.77
N ASN A 71 -14.59 -18.93 8.96
CA ASN A 71 -15.32 -20.13 8.59
C ASN A 71 -14.71 -20.89 7.40
N GLN A 72 -13.56 -20.43 6.88
CA GLN A 72 -12.82 -21.10 5.82
C GLN A 72 -11.42 -21.45 6.30
N ASP A 73 -10.86 -22.52 5.74
CA ASP A 73 -9.49 -22.91 6.05
C ASP A 73 -8.49 -21.91 5.46
N ILE A 74 -7.65 -21.34 6.33
CA ILE A 74 -6.64 -20.36 5.95
C ILE A 74 -5.62 -20.92 4.96
N ALA A 75 -5.37 -22.23 4.98
CA ALA A 75 -4.45 -22.88 4.05
C ALA A 75 -4.95 -22.81 2.59
N THR A 76 -6.25 -22.60 2.40
CA THR A 76 -6.89 -22.47 1.08
C THR A 76 -7.12 -21.02 0.65
N SER A 77 -6.67 -20.06 1.46
CA SER A 77 -6.86 -18.64 1.20
C SER A 77 -6.03 -18.16 0.01
N ASP A 78 -6.72 -17.73 -1.05
CA ASP A 78 -6.08 -17.18 -2.24
C ASP A 78 -5.33 -15.87 -1.92
N ALA A 79 -5.82 -15.10 -0.93
CA ALA A 79 -5.16 -13.89 -0.47
C ALA A 79 -3.79 -14.18 0.15
N ILE A 80 -3.68 -15.23 0.97
CA ILE A 80 -2.41 -15.65 1.58
C ILE A 80 -1.46 -16.22 0.52
N LYS A 81 -1.99 -17.02 -0.42
CA LYS A 81 -1.20 -17.55 -1.53
C LYS A 81 -0.58 -16.43 -2.35
N LEU A 82 -1.39 -15.46 -2.78
CA LEU A 82 -0.92 -14.32 -3.56
C LEU A 82 0.08 -13.48 -2.77
N ALA A 83 -0.20 -13.19 -1.50
CA ALA A 83 0.71 -12.45 -0.64
C ALA A 83 2.09 -13.12 -0.54
N LYS A 84 2.14 -14.45 -0.40
CA LYS A 84 3.40 -15.20 -0.33
C LYS A 84 4.21 -15.16 -1.64
N GLU A 85 3.55 -15.07 -2.78
CA GLU A 85 4.21 -14.97 -4.08
C GLU A 85 4.89 -13.61 -4.27
N VAL A 86 4.29 -12.53 -3.77
CA VAL A 86 4.78 -11.14 -3.94
C VAL A 86 5.56 -10.60 -2.73
N ASP A 87 5.46 -11.27 -1.59
CA ASP A 87 6.15 -11.01 -0.33
C ASP A 87 6.57 -12.33 0.35
N PRO A 88 7.57 -13.05 -0.19
CA PRO A 88 7.97 -14.35 0.35
C PRO A 88 8.54 -14.31 1.76
N THR A 89 9.12 -13.16 2.17
CA THR A 89 9.67 -12.94 3.51
C THR A 89 8.57 -12.59 4.52
N GLY A 90 7.43 -12.08 4.05
CA GLY A 90 6.28 -11.69 4.86
C GLY A 90 6.47 -10.33 5.57
N GLU A 91 7.40 -9.51 5.11
CA GLU A 91 7.78 -8.25 5.79
C GLU A 91 6.69 -7.19 5.76
N ARG A 92 5.81 -7.23 4.76
CA ARG A 92 4.74 -6.24 4.54
C ARG A 92 3.34 -6.86 4.48
N THR A 93 3.22 -8.13 4.87
CA THR A 93 1.95 -8.89 4.86
C THR A 93 1.38 -9.07 6.25
N PHE A 94 0.13 -8.65 6.45
CA PHE A 94 -0.62 -8.79 7.69
C PHE A 94 -1.84 -9.69 7.47
N GLY A 95 -2.00 -10.67 8.33
CA GLY A 95 -3.13 -11.58 8.30
C GLY A 95 -4.31 -11.04 9.10
N VAL A 96 -5.49 -10.99 8.49
CA VAL A 96 -6.72 -10.55 9.16
C VAL A 96 -7.76 -11.65 9.06
N VAL A 97 -8.30 -12.06 10.21
CA VAL A 97 -9.40 -13.02 10.29
C VAL A 97 -10.70 -12.27 10.54
N THR A 98 -11.68 -12.41 9.65
CA THR A 98 -13.00 -11.80 9.81
C THR A 98 -14.09 -12.84 10.04
N LYS A 99 -15.34 -12.41 10.30
CA LYS A 99 -16.50 -13.31 10.48
C LYS A 99 -16.33 -14.35 11.60
N LEU A 100 -15.57 -14.02 12.65
CA LEU A 100 -15.39 -14.88 13.82
C LEU A 100 -16.71 -15.17 14.55
N ASP A 101 -17.66 -14.26 14.45
CA ASP A 101 -19.03 -14.37 14.98
C ASP A 101 -19.90 -15.38 14.22
N LEU A 102 -19.50 -15.78 13.01
CA LEU A 102 -20.22 -16.72 12.15
C LEU A 102 -19.62 -18.13 12.17
N MET A 103 -18.70 -18.41 13.08
CA MET A 103 -18.13 -19.76 13.25
C MET A 103 -19.16 -20.71 13.86
N ASP A 104 -19.05 -21.98 13.49
CA ASP A 104 -19.89 -23.03 14.03
C ASP A 104 -19.60 -23.24 15.52
N LYS A 105 -20.66 -23.44 16.31
CA LYS A 105 -20.54 -23.66 17.76
C LYS A 105 -19.65 -24.88 18.03
N GLY A 106 -18.63 -24.69 18.86
CA GLY A 106 -17.64 -25.73 19.18
C GLY A 106 -16.38 -25.67 18.32
N THR A 107 -16.30 -24.75 17.35
CA THR A 107 -15.08 -24.43 16.61
C THR A 107 -14.56 -23.06 17.00
N ASN A 108 -13.24 -22.85 16.89
CA ASN A 108 -12.60 -21.56 17.11
C ASN A 108 -11.42 -21.36 16.15
N ALA A 109 -10.99 -20.11 16.00
CA ALA A 109 -9.87 -19.73 15.13
C ALA A 109 -8.58 -19.45 15.92
N ILE A 110 -8.45 -19.99 17.16
CA ILE A 110 -7.30 -19.69 18.04
C ILE A 110 -5.99 -20.10 17.36
N ASP A 111 -5.95 -21.27 16.71
CA ASP A 111 -4.72 -21.74 16.06
C ASP A 111 -4.26 -20.81 14.94
N VAL A 112 -5.20 -20.18 14.23
CA VAL A 112 -4.88 -19.17 13.21
C VAL A 112 -4.42 -17.87 13.87
N LEU A 113 -5.18 -17.36 14.85
CA LEU A 113 -4.90 -16.09 15.54
C LEU A 113 -3.57 -16.10 16.31
N GLU A 114 -3.16 -17.25 16.85
CA GLU A 114 -1.87 -17.43 17.50
C GLU A 114 -0.74 -17.79 16.53
N GLY A 115 -1.04 -17.94 15.23
CA GLY A 115 -0.08 -18.26 14.19
C GLY A 115 0.43 -19.71 14.22
N ARG A 116 -0.28 -20.62 14.92
CA ARG A 116 0.04 -22.06 14.96
C ARG A 116 -0.31 -22.76 13.65
N SER A 117 -1.42 -22.40 13.01
CA SER A 117 -1.82 -22.96 11.71
C SER A 117 -0.99 -22.42 10.55
N TYR A 118 -0.77 -21.10 10.53
CA TYR A 118 0.04 -20.45 9.50
C TYR A 118 0.81 -19.28 10.13
N ARG A 119 2.14 -19.35 10.07
CA ARG A 119 3.01 -18.36 10.69
C ARG A 119 3.27 -17.20 9.73
N LEU A 120 2.96 -15.98 10.18
CA LEU A 120 3.35 -14.73 9.54
C LEU A 120 4.43 -14.03 10.37
N GLN A 121 5.15 -13.06 9.76
CA GLN A 121 6.06 -12.19 10.51
C GLN A 121 5.31 -11.26 11.46
N HIS A 122 4.16 -10.76 10.99
CA HIS A 122 3.25 -9.91 11.75
C HIS A 122 2.14 -10.74 12.41
N PRO A 123 1.61 -10.31 13.57
CA PRO A 123 0.55 -11.05 14.25
C PRO A 123 -0.73 -11.08 13.42
N TRP A 124 -1.46 -12.18 13.53
CA TRP A 124 -2.83 -12.27 13.02
C TRP A 124 -3.75 -11.40 13.87
N VAL A 125 -4.68 -10.70 13.22
CA VAL A 125 -5.68 -9.87 13.89
C VAL A 125 -7.08 -10.32 13.53
N GLY A 126 -7.85 -10.71 14.53
CA GLY A 126 -9.27 -11.00 14.43
C GLY A 126 -10.10 -9.73 14.47
N ILE A 127 -11.06 -9.59 13.56
CA ILE A 127 -12.01 -8.48 13.54
C ILE A 127 -13.46 -8.97 13.42
N VAL A 128 -14.37 -8.25 14.07
CA VAL A 128 -15.81 -8.48 13.96
C VAL A 128 -16.47 -7.22 13.43
N ASN A 129 -17.07 -7.33 12.25
CA ASN A 129 -17.71 -6.23 11.56
C ASN A 129 -19.23 -6.22 11.78
N ARG A 130 -19.90 -5.15 11.37
CA ARG A 130 -21.37 -5.08 11.33
C ARG A 130 -21.92 -6.19 10.45
N SER A 131 -22.92 -6.90 10.94
CA SER A 131 -23.68 -7.85 10.14
C SER A 131 -24.57 -7.12 9.11
N GLN A 132 -25.06 -7.84 8.10
CA GLN A 132 -26.01 -7.25 7.14
C GLN A 132 -27.27 -6.70 7.82
N ALA A 133 -27.73 -7.35 8.90
CA ALA A 133 -28.85 -6.87 9.69
C ALA A 133 -28.52 -5.55 10.43
N ASP A 134 -27.30 -5.41 10.95
CA ASP A 134 -26.84 -4.18 11.59
C ASP A 134 -26.71 -3.03 10.59
N ILE A 135 -26.27 -3.33 9.36
CA ILE A 135 -26.22 -2.37 8.25
C ILE A 135 -27.64 -1.89 7.90
N ASN A 136 -28.59 -2.81 7.74
CA ASN A 136 -29.98 -2.47 7.42
C ASN A 136 -30.66 -1.64 8.52
N LYS A 137 -30.22 -1.80 9.78
CA LYS A 137 -30.68 -1.02 10.94
C LYS A 137 -29.91 0.28 11.17
N ASN A 138 -28.95 0.63 10.30
CA ASN A 138 -28.08 1.79 10.44
C ASN A 138 -27.39 1.89 11.81
N VAL A 139 -26.91 0.74 12.33
CA VAL A 139 -26.17 0.72 13.60
C VAL A 139 -24.91 1.60 13.48
N ASP A 140 -24.76 2.50 14.45
CA ASP A 140 -23.63 3.42 14.53
C ASP A 140 -22.29 2.68 14.67
N MET A 141 -21.23 3.28 14.12
CA MET A 141 -19.89 2.71 14.16
C MET A 141 -19.34 2.61 15.58
N LEU A 142 -19.65 3.57 16.47
CA LEU A 142 -19.21 3.49 17.88
C LEU A 142 -19.89 2.33 18.61
N ALA A 143 -21.15 2.04 18.30
CA ALA A 143 -21.85 0.88 18.83
C ALA A 143 -21.24 -0.42 18.29
N ALA A 144 -20.92 -0.49 16.99
CA ALA A 144 -20.26 -1.65 16.40
C ALA A 144 -18.89 -1.93 17.03
N ARG A 145 -18.09 -0.89 17.30
CA ARG A 145 -16.78 -1.01 17.98
C ARG A 145 -16.89 -1.52 19.40
N ARG A 146 -17.86 -1.03 20.18
CA ARG A 146 -18.15 -1.54 21.53
C ARG A 146 -18.55 -3.01 21.49
N LYS A 147 -19.44 -3.40 20.56
CA LYS A 147 -19.85 -4.79 20.37
C LYS A 147 -18.68 -5.71 19.99
N GLU A 148 -17.77 -5.25 19.13
CA GLU A 148 -16.54 -5.97 18.78
C GLU A 148 -15.66 -6.19 20.02
N GLN A 149 -15.45 -5.15 20.84
CA GLN A 149 -14.67 -5.25 22.06
C GLN A 149 -15.31 -6.20 23.08
N GLU A 150 -16.61 -6.08 23.29
CA GLU A 150 -17.39 -6.98 24.16
C GLU A 150 -17.31 -8.44 23.68
N TYR A 151 -17.38 -8.68 22.37
CA TYR A 151 -17.26 -10.03 21.80
C TYR A 151 -15.92 -10.67 22.18
N PHE A 152 -14.80 -9.96 21.99
CA PHE A 152 -13.49 -10.51 22.31
C PHE A 152 -13.27 -10.65 23.82
N GLN A 153 -13.76 -9.71 24.63
CA GLN A 153 -13.60 -9.76 26.09
C GLN A 153 -14.46 -10.83 26.76
N SER A 154 -15.67 -11.05 26.28
CA SER A 154 -16.62 -12.02 26.85
C SER A 154 -16.47 -13.43 26.28
N SER A 155 -15.73 -13.59 25.16
CA SER A 155 -15.51 -14.90 24.55
C SER A 155 -14.62 -15.79 25.45
N PRO A 156 -15.07 -17.01 25.80
CA PRO A 156 -14.24 -17.97 26.54
C PRO A 156 -12.95 -18.34 25.79
N ASP A 157 -13.02 -18.37 24.46
CA ASP A 157 -11.93 -18.79 23.58
C ASP A 157 -10.95 -17.66 23.24
N TYR A 158 -11.42 -16.41 23.19
CA TYR A 158 -10.61 -15.27 22.72
C TYR A 158 -10.29 -14.24 23.81
N GLY A 159 -10.79 -14.41 25.03
CA GLY A 159 -10.62 -13.46 26.13
C GLY A 159 -9.16 -13.10 26.41
N HIS A 160 -8.25 -14.07 26.36
CA HIS A 160 -6.81 -13.82 26.55
C HIS A 160 -6.17 -13.03 25.40
N LEU A 161 -6.75 -13.10 24.20
CA LEU A 161 -6.29 -12.39 23.00
C LEU A 161 -6.96 -11.02 22.83
N ALA A 162 -7.97 -10.67 23.62
CA ALA A 162 -8.80 -9.47 23.41
C ALA A 162 -7.99 -8.17 23.22
N HIS A 163 -6.84 -8.03 23.89
CA HIS A 163 -5.96 -6.86 23.77
C HIS A 163 -5.17 -6.76 22.44
N LYS A 164 -5.13 -7.83 21.64
CA LYS A 164 -4.49 -7.93 20.32
C LYS A 164 -5.51 -8.13 19.19
N MET A 165 -6.79 -7.90 19.46
CA MET A 165 -7.88 -8.14 18.52
C MET A 165 -8.71 -6.87 18.31
N GLY A 166 -9.56 -6.90 17.29
CA GLY A 166 -10.45 -5.82 16.92
C GLY A 166 -9.82 -4.81 15.97
N ALA A 167 -10.67 -4.03 15.28
CA ALA A 167 -10.14 -3.15 14.24
C ALA A 167 -9.40 -1.92 14.78
N GLU A 168 -9.63 -1.53 16.04
CA GLU A 168 -8.85 -0.44 16.67
C GLU A 168 -7.39 -0.88 16.87
N TYR A 169 -7.17 -2.09 17.35
CA TYR A 169 -5.83 -2.68 17.43
C TYR A 169 -5.20 -2.82 16.05
N LEU A 170 -5.95 -3.31 15.06
CA LEU A 170 -5.48 -3.40 13.67
C LEU A 170 -5.05 -2.02 13.13
N ALA A 171 -5.88 -0.99 13.30
CA ALA A 171 -5.57 0.36 12.84
C ALA A 171 -4.29 0.90 13.50
N LYS A 172 -4.12 0.68 14.80
CA LYS A 172 -2.90 1.06 15.54
C LYS A 172 -1.67 0.32 15.03
N LEU A 173 -1.77 -0.99 14.84
CA LEU A 173 -0.68 -1.84 14.33
C LEU A 173 -0.23 -1.38 12.95
N LEU A 174 -1.17 -1.15 12.02
CA LEU A 174 -0.88 -0.68 10.67
C LEU A 174 -0.30 0.73 10.67
N SER A 175 -0.79 1.62 11.53
CA SER A 175 -0.27 2.99 11.64
C SER A 175 1.19 3.00 12.12
N GLN A 176 1.51 2.19 13.13
CA GLN A 176 2.88 2.05 13.65
C GLN A 176 3.82 1.46 12.60
N HIS A 177 3.37 0.45 11.85
CA HIS A 177 4.16 -0.14 10.79
C HIS A 177 4.41 0.85 9.65
N LEU A 178 3.37 1.58 9.21
CA LEU A 178 3.49 2.60 8.18
C LEU A 178 4.46 3.71 8.59
N GLU A 179 4.38 4.17 9.85
CA GLU A 179 5.32 5.16 10.39
C GLU A 179 6.76 4.66 10.33
N ALA A 180 7.02 3.41 10.71
CA ALA A 180 8.34 2.80 10.66
C ALA A 180 8.87 2.70 9.22
N VAL A 181 8.03 2.26 8.28
CA VAL A 181 8.39 2.16 6.86
C VAL A 181 8.70 3.54 6.27
N ILE A 182 7.87 4.55 6.54
CA ILE A 182 8.11 5.93 6.09
C ILE A 182 9.46 6.43 6.61
N LYS A 183 9.71 6.29 7.92
CA LYS A 183 10.97 6.70 8.54
C LYS A 183 12.18 6.01 7.92
N ALA A 184 12.09 4.72 7.63
CA ALA A 184 13.17 3.95 7.01
C ALA A 184 13.45 4.39 5.55
N LYS A 185 12.43 4.88 4.83
CA LYS A 185 12.56 5.31 3.42
C LYS A 185 13.01 6.75 3.24
N ILE A 186 12.73 7.64 4.20
CA ILE A 186 13.10 9.07 4.14
C ILE A 186 14.59 9.30 3.74
N PRO A 187 15.59 8.62 4.36
CA PRO A 187 16.99 8.82 3.99
C PRO A 187 17.29 8.49 2.52
N SER A 188 16.70 7.41 1.99
CA SER A 188 16.88 7.02 0.59
C SER A 188 16.25 8.02 -0.38
N ILE A 189 15.10 8.60 -0.01
CA ILE A 189 14.42 9.63 -0.80
C ILE A 189 15.27 10.91 -0.82
N ILE A 190 15.81 11.33 0.33
CA ILE A 190 16.71 12.50 0.41
C ILE A 190 17.94 12.27 -0.47
N SER A 191 18.56 11.09 -0.40
CA SER A 191 19.71 10.75 -1.23
C SER A 191 19.39 10.77 -2.72
N MET A 192 18.21 10.28 -3.11
CA MET A 192 17.75 10.31 -4.50
C MET A 192 17.55 11.76 -4.97
N ILE A 193 16.90 12.60 -4.17
CA ILE A 193 16.69 14.02 -4.49
C ILE A 193 18.03 14.73 -4.66
N ASN A 194 18.96 14.59 -3.70
CA ASN A 194 20.26 15.25 -3.79
C ASN A 194 21.04 14.81 -5.02
N LYS A 195 21.05 13.50 -5.32
CA LYS A 195 21.68 12.99 -6.53
C LYS A 195 21.08 13.61 -7.79
N THR A 196 19.75 13.72 -7.85
CA THR A 196 19.06 14.35 -8.98
C THR A 196 19.36 15.85 -9.08
N VAL A 197 19.50 16.55 -7.95
CA VAL A 197 19.95 17.95 -7.93
C VAL A 197 21.36 18.06 -8.50
N ASP A 198 22.30 17.24 -8.03
CA ASP A 198 23.69 17.24 -8.51
C ASP A 198 23.76 16.96 -10.04
N GLU A 199 22.94 16.03 -10.54
CA GLU A 199 22.85 15.70 -11.97
C GLU A 199 22.32 16.89 -12.79
N ILE A 200 21.27 17.57 -12.30
CA ILE A 200 20.69 18.74 -12.97
C ILE A 200 21.65 19.93 -12.92
N GLU A 201 22.34 20.15 -11.80
CA GLU A 201 23.34 21.21 -11.67
C GLU A 201 24.53 20.97 -12.61
N ALA A 202 25.02 19.73 -12.72
CA ALA A 202 26.07 19.37 -13.67
C ALA A 202 25.62 19.55 -15.13
N GLU A 203 24.35 19.27 -15.45
CA GLU A 203 23.78 19.53 -16.77
C GLU A 203 23.66 21.04 -17.03
N LEU A 204 23.22 21.81 -16.04
CA LEU A 204 23.11 23.27 -16.14
C LEU A 204 24.49 23.91 -16.36
N ASP A 205 25.52 23.45 -15.65
CA ASP A 205 26.90 23.92 -15.83
C ASP A 205 27.43 23.61 -17.24
N ARG A 206 27.06 22.45 -17.81
CA ARG A 206 27.40 22.09 -19.20
C ARG A 206 26.71 22.97 -20.22
N LEU A 207 25.46 23.35 -19.98
CA LEU A 207 24.71 24.28 -20.84
C LEU A 207 25.28 25.71 -20.77
N GLY A 208 25.94 26.03 -19.66
CA GLY A 208 26.58 27.32 -19.44
C GLY A 208 25.61 28.37 -18.92
N ARG A 209 26.08 29.62 -18.92
CA ARG A 209 25.32 30.73 -18.32
C ARG A 209 24.19 31.20 -19.25
N PRO A 210 23.07 31.69 -18.68
CA PRO A 210 22.04 32.35 -19.47
C PRO A 210 22.64 33.51 -20.27
N ILE A 211 22.38 33.54 -21.57
CA ILE A 211 22.75 34.69 -22.41
C ILE A 211 21.73 35.79 -22.13
N GLY A 212 22.21 36.98 -21.75
CA GLY A 212 21.33 38.14 -21.56
C GLY A 212 20.56 38.49 -22.84
N GLY A 213 19.31 38.94 -22.69
CA GLY A 213 18.41 39.18 -23.83
C GLY A 213 18.74 40.44 -24.65
N ASP A 214 19.56 41.34 -24.12
CA ASP A 214 19.98 42.57 -24.79
C ASP A 214 21.29 42.40 -25.57
N ALA A 215 21.44 43.20 -26.63
CA ALA A 215 22.61 43.13 -27.52
C ALA A 215 23.94 43.39 -26.77
N GLY A 216 23.92 44.15 -25.68
CA GLY A 216 25.09 44.42 -24.85
C GLY A 216 25.58 43.16 -24.12
N ALA A 217 24.68 42.43 -23.46
CA ALA A 217 25.02 41.18 -22.78
C ALA A 217 25.43 40.07 -23.75
N GLN A 218 24.84 40.02 -24.95
CA GLN A 218 25.26 39.09 -26.01
C GLN A 218 26.69 39.35 -26.47
N LEU A 219 27.04 40.62 -26.76
CA LEU A 219 28.39 41.01 -27.18
C LEU A 219 29.42 40.71 -26.08
N TYR A 220 29.08 40.98 -24.82
CA TYR A 220 29.92 40.65 -23.68
C TYR A 220 30.18 39.13 -23.59
N THR A 221 29.15 38.31 -23.76
CA THR A 221 29.25 36.84 -23.74
C THR A 221 30.16 36.32 -24.87
N ILE A 222 30.01 36.86 -26.09
CA ILE A 222 30.86 36.49 -27.24
C ILE A 222 32.33 36.84 -26.95
N LEU A 223 32.60 38.04 -26.42
CA LEU A 223 33.97 38.45 -26.08
C LEU A 223 34.60 37.56 -25.01
N ASP A 224 33.84 37.16 -23.99
CA ASP A 224 34.30 36.23 -22.96
C ASP A 224 34.59 34.84 -23.53
N MET A 225 33.74 34.33 -24.43
CA MET A 225 34.00 33.07 -25.16
C MET A 225 35.27 33.15 -26.01
N CYS A 226 35.49 34.24 -26.76
CA CYS A 226 36.70 34.44 -27.56
C CYS A 226 37.96 34.49 -26.69
N ARG A 227 37.91 35.16 -25.53
CA ARG A 227 39.03 35.21 -24.57
C ARG A 227 39.32 33.83 -23.97
N ALA A 228 38.29 33.08 -23.60
CA ALA A 228 38.45 31.73 -23.08
C ALA A 228 39.11 30.81 -24.11
N PHE A 229 38.69 30.90 -25.39
CA PHE A 229 39.31 30.16 -26.48
C PHE A 229 40.78 30.55 -26.70
N ASP A 230 41.11 31.85 -26.77
CA ASP A 230 42.49 32.31 -26.96
C ASP A 230 43.42 31.82 -25.85
N ARG A 231 42.94 31.80 -24.59
CA ARG A 231 43.69 31.24 -23.46
C ARG A 231 43.96 29.74 -23.63
N VAL A 232 42.91 28.95 -23.89
CA VAL A 232 43.06 27.49 -24.07
C VAL A 232 43.96 27.16 -25.26
N PHE A 233 43.84 27.94 -26.34
CA PHE A 233 44.66 27.76 -27.54
C PHE A 233 46.14 28.06 -27.27
N LYS A 234 46.45 29.13 -26.51
CA LYS A 234 47.81 29.44 -26.06
C LYS A 234 48.40 28.36 -25.16
N GLU A 235 47.65 27.90 -24.16
CA GLU A 235 48.07 26.80 -23.27
C GLU A 235 48.39 25.51 -24.05
N HIS A 236 47.64 25.24 -25.12
CA HIS A 236 47.89 24.09 -26.00
C HIS A 236 49.13 24.26 -26.89
N LEU A 237 49.42 25.47 -27.35
CA LEU A 237 50.62 25.78 -28.13
C LEU A 237 51.89 25.75 -27.28
N ASP A 238 51.79 26.13 -26.01
CA ASP A 238 52.91 26.16 -25.06
C ASP A 238 53.21 24.79 -24.42
N GLY A 239 52.43 23.75 -24.76
CA GLY A 239 52.78 22.35 -24.52
C GLY A 239 52.05 21.62 -23.38
N GLY A 240 51.05 22.23 -22.75
CA GLY A 240 50.30 21.63 -21.63
C GLY A 240 50.97 21.81 -20.27
#